data_AF-A0A371EWZ9-F1
#
_entry.id   AF-A0A371EWZ9-F1
#
_cell.length_a   1.000
_cell.length_b   1.000
_cell.length_c   1.000
_cell.angle_alpha   90.00
_cell.angle_beta   90.00
_cell.angle_gamma   90.00
#
_symmetry.space_group_name_H-M   'P 1'
#
loop_
_entity.id
_entity.type
_entity.pdbx_description
1 polymer ?
#
loop_
_entity_poly.entity_id
_entity_poly.type
_entity_poly.pdbx_seq_one_letter_code
_entity_poly.pdbx_strand_id
1 'polypeptide(L)'
;MGYLQDLVYKLSTVGKALEKNDLSAAGSVLGGSTDTDWVRRANIAFNKLSSSPEEKTEVDTFNSSLASLISSVSKNDAESSKLAFVTSATAFEKWTSMTGLAAQLKGL
;
A
#
# COMPACT_ATOMS: atom_id res chain seq x y z
N MET A 1 -15.95 -1.90 -0.07
CA MET A 1 -15.17 -2.88 0.71
C MET A 1 -14.23 -3.71 -0.16
N GLY A 2 -14.65 -4.18 -1.36
CA GLY A 2 -13.76 -4.94 -2.25
C GLY A 2 -12.45 -4.24 -2.65
N TYR A 3 -12.46 -2.90 -2.80
CA TYR A 3 -11.26 -2.15 -3.19
C TYR A 3 -10.15 -2.18 -2.13
N LEU A 4 -10.51 -2.07 -0.85
CA LEU A 4 -9.55 -2.12 0.25
C LEU A 4 -9.11 -3.55 0.55
N GLN A 5 -9.99 -4.54 0.33
CA GLN A 5 -9.60 -5.95 0.45
C GLN A 5 -8.63 -6.38 -0.67
N ASP A 6 -8.82 -5.87 -1.90
CA ASP A 6 -7.87 -6.05 -3.01
C ASP A 6 -6.53 -5.39 -2.69
N LEU A 7 -6.55 -4.17 -2.13
CA LEU A 7 -5.34 -3.51 -1.62
C LEU A 7 -4.57 -4.37 -0.61
N VAL A 8 -5.25 -4.91 0.42
CA VAL A 8 -4.62 -5.81 1.42
C VAL A 8 -3.99 -7.02 0.74
N TYR A 9 -4.69 -7.64 -0.20
CA TYR A 9 -4.17 -8.78 -0.95
C TYR A 9 -2.91 -8.42 -1.75
N LYS A 10 -2.91 -7.26 -2.42
CA LYS A 10 -1.75 -6.77 -3.17
C LYS A 10 -0.56 -6.51 -2.25
N LEU A 11 -0.77 -5.80 -1.15
CA LEU A 11 0.30 -5.53 -0.16
C LEU A 11 0.85 -6.83 0.44
N SER A 12 -0.01 -7.79 0.80
CA SER A 12 0.44 -9.10 1.30
C SER A 12 1.31 -9.85 0.27
N THR A 13 0.92 -9.81 -1.00
CA THR A 13 1.70 -10.46 -2.08
C THR A 13 3.04 -9.76 -2.31
N VAL A 14 3.06 -8.42 -2.29
CA VAL A 14 4.30 -7.64 -2.38
C VAL A 14 5.22 -7.91 -1.19
N GLY A 15 4.68 -7.91 0.04
CA GLY A 15 5.44 -8.22 1.25
C GLY A 15 6.14 -9.58 1.17
N LYS A 16 5.39 -10.64 0.80
CA LYS A 16 5.95 -11.99 0.61
C LYS A 16 7.06 -12.05 -0.45
N ALA A 17 6.95 -11.25 -1.51
CA ALA A 17 8.00 -11.16 -2.52
C ALA A 17 9.24 -10.44 -1.98
N LEU A 18 9.06 -9.33 -1.25
CA LEU A 18 10.14 -8.57 -0.62
C LEU A 18 10.88 -9.37 0.46
N GLU A 19 10.17 -10.19 1.25
CA GLU A 19 10.78 -11.12 2.22
C GLU A 19 11.76 -12.09 1.54
N LYS A 20 11.46 -12.50 0.31
CA LYS A 20 12.32 -13.36 -0.52
C LYS A 20 13.36 -12.59 -1.35
N ASN A 21 13.42 -11.26 -1.22
CA ASN A 21 14.16 -10.35 -2.12
C ASN A 21 13.78 -10.51 -3.61
N ASP A 22 12.58 -11.00 -3.90
CA ASP A 22 12.08 -11.15 -5.26
C ASP A 22 11.47 -9.82 -5.76
N LEU A 23 12.34 -8.89 -6.12
CA LEU A 23 11.93 -7.57 -6.61
C LEU A 23 11.20 -7.65 -7.96
N SER A 24 11.44 -8.70 -8.75
CA SER A 24 10.72 -8.93 -10.00
C SER A 24 9.27 -9.29 -9.75
N ALA A 25 8.99 -10.21 -8.81
CA ALA A 25 7.63 -10.54 -8.41
C ALA A 25 6.93 -9.36 -7.73
N ALA A 26 7.62 -8.62 -6.86
CA ALA A 26 7.09 -7.40 -6.25
C ALA A 26 6.69 -6.36 -7.32
N GLY A 27 7.59 -6.10 -8.27
CA GLY A 27 7.35 -5.16 -9.37
C GLY A 27 6.20 -5.58 -10.27
N SER A 28 6.05 -6.88 -10.54
CA SER A 28 4.96 -7.45 -11.33
C SER A 28 3.59 -7.21 -10.69
N VAL A 29 3.51 -7.27 -9.36
CA VAL A 29 2.26 -6.98 -8.63
C VAL A 29 1.99 -5.48 -8.55
N LEU A 30 3.04 -4.68 -8.30
CA LEU A 30 2.96 -3.22 -8.22
C LEU A 30 2.62 -2.58 -9.57
N GLY A 31 2.96 -3.23 -10.69
CA GLY A 31 2.65 -2.77 -12.05
C GLY A 31 3.52 -1.62 -12.54
N GLY A 32 4.61 -1.30 -11.84
CA GLY A 32 5.62 -0.32 -12.28
C GLY A 32 5.21 1.16 -12.17
N SER A 33 3.96 1.47 -11.80
CA SER A 33 3.50 2.85 -11.58
C SER A 33 2.36 2.93 -10.56
N THR A 34 2.10 4.14 -10.05
CA THR A 34 0.97 4.45 -9.18
C THR A 34 -0.37 4.54 -9.93
N ASP A 35 -0.35 4.48 -11.26
CA ASP A 35 -1.55 4.59 -12.11
C ASP A 35 -2.26 3.25 -12.36
N THR A 36 -1.93 2.22 -11.58
CA THR A 36 -2.59 0.92 -11.70
C THR A 36 -4.01 0.94 -11.13
N ASP A 37 -4.88 0.08 -11.69
CA ASP A 37 -6.30 0.02 -11.32
C ASP A 37 -6.55 -0.19 -9.83
N TRP A 38 -5.72 -0.98 -9.14
CA TRP A 38 -5.92 -1.24 -7.71
C TRP A 38 -5.53 -0.03 -6.86
N VAL A 39 -4.47 0.72 -7.22
CA VAL A 39 -4.08 1.98 -6.55
C VAL A 39 -5.14 3.05 -6.75
N ARG A 40 -5.69 3.16 -7.97
CA ARG A 40 -6.78 4.10 -8.25
C ARG A 40 -8.04 3.75 -7.45
N ARG A 41 -8.41 2.47 -7.39
CA ARG A 41 -9.58 2.00 -6.61
C ARG A 41 -9.38 2.19 -5.11
N ALA A 42 -8.16 1.96 -4.59
CA ALA A 42 -7.80 2.27 -3.22
C ALA A 42 -7.96 3.76 -2.92
N ASN A 43 -7.44 4.64 -3.78
CA ASN A 43 -7.58 6.09 -3.63
C ASN A 43 -9.03 6.58 -3.70
N ILE A 44 -9.88 5.97 -4.51
CA ILE A 44 -11.33 6.26 -4.48
C ILE A 44 -11.93 5.89 -3.11
N ALA A 45 -11.55 4.74 -2.54
CA ALA A 45 -12.01 4.34 -1.22
C ALA A 45 -11.50 5.27 -0.12
N PHE A 46 -10.20 5.61 -0.14
CA PHE A 46 -9.60 6.56 0.80
C PHE A 46 -10.31 7.90 0.79
N ASN A 47 -10.50 8.51 -0.39
CA ASN A 47 -11.19 9.81 -0.49
C ASN A 47 -12.63 9.78 0.02
N LYS A 48 -13.32 8.64 -0.11
CA LYS A 48 -14.71 8.50 0.34
C LYS A 48 -14.81 8.25 1.85
N LEU A 49 -13.81 7.61 2.44
CA LEU A 49 -13.86 7.10 3.82
C LEU A 49 -13.09 8.01 4.79
N SER A 50 -12.09 8.76 4.32
CA SER A 50 -11.36 9.75 5.11
C SER A 50 -12.18 11.02 5.29
N SER A 51 -12.48 11.35 6.54
CA SER A 51 -13.21 12.55 6.95
C SER A 51 -12.31 13.55 7.69
N SER A 52 -11.33 13.07 8.46
CA SER A 52 -10.47 13.90 9.31
C SER A 52 -9.12 14.25 8.65
N PRO A 53 -8.48 15.37 9.03
CA PRO A 53 -7.14 15.73 8.53
C PRO A 53 -6.07 14.67 8.82
N GLU A 54 -6.15 14.01 9.98
CA GLU A 54 -5.21 12.97 10.38
C GLU A 54 -5.36 11.73 9.50
N GLU A 55 -6.60 11.33 9.17
CA GLU A 55 -6.85 10.21 8.25
C GLU A 55 -6.30 10.52 6.85
N LYS A 56 -6.48 11.76 6.37
CA LYS A 56 -5.92 12.20 5.08
C LYS A 56 -4.39 12.18 5.09
N THR A 57 -3.77 12.57 6.21
CA THR A 57 -2.32 12.53 6.39
C THR A 57 -1.77 11.11 6.25
N GLU A 58 -2.44 10.11 6.84
CA GLU A 58 -2.04 8.71 6.68
C GLU A 58 -2.24 8.21 5.23
N VAL A 59 -3.29 8.67 4.53
CA VAL A 59 -3.48 8.38 3.09
C VAL A 59 -2.37 8.99 2.23
N ASP A 60 -1.98 10.23 2.49
CA ASP A 60 -0.88 10.90 1.80
C ASP A 60 0.45 10.20 2.05
N THR A 61 0.68 9.76 3.29
CA THR A 61 1.85 8.97 3.69
C THR A 61 1.87 7.63 2.97
N PHE A 62 0.73 6.93 2.92
CA PHE A 62 0.58 5.68 2.17
C PHE A 62 0.91 5.87 0.69
N ASN A 63 0.30 6.86 0.03
CA ASN A 63 0.52 7.09 -1.41
C ASN A 63 1.97 7.47 -1.73
N SER A 64 2.57 8.33 -0.91
CA SER A 64 3.96 8.77 -1.09
C SER A 64 4.94 7.61 -0.91
N SER A 65 4.75 6.81 0.15
CA SER A 65 5.61 5.65 0.41
C SER A 65 5.40 4.52 -0.60
N LEU A 66 4.18 4.35 -1.12
CA LEU A 66 3.91 3.41 -2.21
C LEU A 66 4.63 3.83 -3.50
N ALA A 67 4.62 5.13 -3.83
CA ALA A 67 5.38 5.65 -4.97
C ALA A 67 6.89 5.42 -4.79
N SER A 68 7.43 5.63 -3.57
CA SER A 68 8.82 5.31 -3.25
C SER A 68 9.09 3.81 -3.40
N LEU A 69 8.20 2.94 -2.91
CA LEU A 69 8.32 1.49 -3.06
C LEU A 69 8.41 1.08 -4.53
N ILE A 70 7.50 1.59 -5.38
CA ILE A 70 7.51 1.32 -6.82
C ILE A 70 8.83 1.77 -7.45
N SER A 71 9.32 2.96 -7.08
CA SER A 71 10.59 3.49 -7.57
C SER A 71 11.78 2.63 -7.15
N SER A 72 11.87 2.25 -5.87
CA SER A 72 12.95 1.44 -5.33
C SER A 72 12.96 0.04 -5.92
N VAL A 73 11.79 -0.60 -6.08
CA VAL A 73 11.67 -1.91 -6.73
C VAL A 73 12.16 -1.84 -8.18
N SER A 74 11.78 -0.78 -8.91
CA SER A 74 12.21 -0.56 -10.30
C SER A 74 13.72 -0.31 -10.41
N LYS A 75 14.33 0.28 -9.38
CA LYS A 75 15.79 0.50 -9.26
C LYS A 75 16.55 -0.71 -8.72
N ASN A 76 15.86 -1.82 -8.45
CA ASN A 76 16.43 -3.02 -7.83
C ASN A 76 17.04 -2.76 -6.43
N ASP A 77 16.55 -1.75 -5.71
CA ASP A 77 17.02 -1.38 -4.38
C ASP A 77 16.18 -2.11 -3.32
N ALA A 78 16.69 -3.26 -2.85
CA ALA A 78 15.97 -4.13 -1.91
C ALA A 78 15.76 -3.50 -0.53
N GLU A 79 16.75 -2.77 -0.01
CA GLU A 79 16.69 -2.15 1.32
C GLU A 79 15.67 -1.03 1.35
N SER A 80 15.76 -0.09 0.38
CA SER A 80 14.79 0.99 0.28
C SER A 80 13.39 0.48 -0.03
N SER A 81 13.26 -0.60 -0.82
CA SER A 81 11.96 -1.23 -1.09
C SER A 81 11.32 -1.76 0.19
N LYS A 82 12.06 -2.47 1.05
CA LYS A 82 11.52 -2.97 2.32
C LYS A 82 11.11 -1.83 3.26
N LEU A 83 11.93 -0.78 3.35
CA LEU A 83 11.61 0.38 4.17
C LEU A 83 10.35 1.12 3.69
N ALA A 84 10.24 1.35 2.38
CA ALA A 84 9.08 1.99 1.77
C ALA A 84 7.81 1.12 1.93
N PHE A 85 7.95 -0.20 1.82
CA PHE A 85 6.86 -1.14 2.08
C PHE A 85 6.37 -1.08 3.53
N VAL A 86 7.27 -1.12 4.51
CA VAL A 86 6.90 -1.01 5.94
C VAL A 86 6.19 0.32 6.21
N THR A 87 6.70 1.41 5.65
CA THR A 87 6.05 2.73 5.76
C THR A 87 4.65 2.71 5.16
N SER A 88 4.48 2.11 3.98
CA SER A 88 3.17 1.99 3.31
C SER A 88 2.20 1.16 4.16
N ALA A 89 2.61 -0.03 4.59
CA ALA A 89 1.78 -0.92 5.40
C ALA A 89 1.36 -0.27 6.72
N THR A 90 2.31 0.37 7.42
CA THR A 90 2.06 1.05 8.70
C THR A 90 1.05 2.20 8.55
N ALA A 91 1.21 3.03 7.51
CA ALA A 91 0.30 4.14 7.26
C ALA A 91 -1.12 3.63 6.95
N PHE A 92 -1.23 2.56 6.15
CA PHE A 92 -2.50 1.92 5.87
C PHE A 92 -3.14 1.32 7.14
N GLU A 93 -2.38 0.58 7.96
CA GLU A 93 -2.87 0.03 9.22
C GLU A 93 -3.39 1.12 10.15
N LYS A 94 -2.63 2.20 10.35
CA LYS A 94 -3.06 3.36 11.15
C LYS A 94 -4.36 3.96 10.61
N TRP A 95 -4.43 4.20 9.30
CA TRP A 95 -5.62 4.72 8.66
C TRP A 95 -6.84 3.80 8.87
N THR A 96 -6.68 2.48 8.73
CA THR A 96 -7.79 1.52 8.96
C THR A 96 -8.24 1.47 10.42
N SER A 97 -7.32 1.70 11.37
CA SER A 97 -7.63 1.78 12.79
C SER A 97 -8.46 3.04 13.08
N MET A 98 -8.04 4.19 12.56
CA MET A 98 -8.72 5.48 12.75
C MET A 98 -10.14 5.50 12.15
N THR A 99 -10.31 4.86 10.98
CA THR A 99 -11.61 4.76 10.30
C THR A 99 -12.50 3.63 10.85
N GLY A 100 -12.01 2.82 11.78
CA GLY A 100 -12.74 1.67 12.34
C GLY A 100 -12.91 0.50 11.36
N LEU A 101 -12.17 0.50 10.25
CA LEU A 101 -12.26 -0.52 9.19
C LEU A 101 -11.35 -1.73 9.41
N ALA A 102 -10.41 -1.66 10.36
CA ALA A 102 -9.44 -2.71 10.62
C ALA A 102 -10.09 -4.09 10.80
N ALA A 103 -11.18 -4.18 11.58
CA ALA A 103 -11.89 -5.44 11.82
C ALA A 103 -12.63 -6.01 10.58
N GLN A 104 -12.79 -5.22 9.53
CA GLN A 104 -13.50 -5.61 8.31
C GLN A 104 -12.56 -6.10 7.20
N LEU A 105 -11.26 -5.81 7.33
CA LEU A 105 -10.23 -6.14 6.35
C LEU A 105 -9.50 -7.40 6.78
N LYS A 106 -9.58 -8.46 5.97
CA LYS A 106 -8.94 -9.73 6.29
C LYS A 106 -7.49 -9.74 5.84
N GLY A 107 -6.60 -10.16 6.73
CA GLY A 107 -5.17 -10.28 6.46
C GLY A 107 -4.41 -8.95 6.60
N LEU A 108 -4.99 -7.99 7.32
CA LEU A 108 -4.27 -6.90 7.93
C LEU A 108 -3.45 -7.42 9.11
#